data_AF-A0A6A0BCX3-F1
#
_entry.id   AF-A0A6A0BCX3-F1
#
_cell.length_a   1.000
_cell.length_b   1.000
_cell.length_c   1.000
_cell.angle_alpha   90.00
_cell.angle_beta   90.00
_cell.angle_gamma   90.00
#
_symmetry.space_group_name_H-M   'P 1'
#
loop_
_entity.id
_entity.type
_entity.pdbx_description
1 polymer ?
#
loop_
_entity_poly.entity_id
_entity_poly.type
_entity_poly.pdbx_seq_one_letter_code
_entity_poly.pdbx_strand_id
1 'polypeptide(L)'
;MDEKPQLSVEEKKKLNSERQKAVRDAWGKEKARVAQGEGTRDWSPEQQKEIMENGHADGYDGHHMKCVSSYPEQAGNPDNIQFLTHDEHIQGAHQGNTHTRTNGYYNPDSGQMENFNGDELKPTDSQSLSEPCYENGEYITKTQSVSAFKASVKSTGQEPSSTAHDFNASIKNHAAAEERASASEQTRSAAVSR
;
A
#
# COMPACT_ATOMS: atom_id res chain seq x y z
N MET A 1 16.99 -29.89 28.47
CA MET A 1 15.97 -29.59 27.45
C MET A 1 15.03 -28.60 28.10
N ASP A 2 15.33 -27.31 27.94
CA ASP A 2 14.51 -26.25 28.53
C ASP A 2 13.24 -26.13 27.71
N GLU A 3 12.19 -26.83 28.15
CA GLU A 3 10.86 -26.70 27.56
C GLU A 3 10.39 -25.27 27.81
N LYS A 4 10.31 -24.47 26.73
CA LYS A 4 9.83 -23.09 26.80
C LYS A 4 8.43 -23.14 27.43
N PRO A 5 8.18 -22.44 28.57
CA PRO A 5 6.92 -22.57 29.28
C PRO A 5 5.76 -22.19 28.36
N GLN A 6 4.69 -22.98 28.40
CA GLN A 6 3.49 -22.69 27.63
C GLN A 6 2.86 -21.39 28.14
N LEU A 7 2.66 -20.42 27.25
CA LEU A 7 1.97 -19.17 27.57
C LEU A 7 0.59 -19.46 28.17
N SER A 8 0.26 -18.76 29.26
CA SER A 8 -1.07 -18.75 29.85
C SER A 8 -2.11 -18.18 28.88
N VAL A 9 -3.39 -18.42 29.16
CA VAL A 9 -4.50 -17.88 28.36
C VAL A 9 -4.45 -16.35 28.31
N GLU A 10 -4.12 -15.71 29.42
CA GLU A 10 -4.06 -14.24 29.52
C GLU A 10 -2.87 -13.68 28.72
N GLU A 11 -1.71 -14.35 28.78
CA GLU A 11 -0.55 -13.97 27.97
C GLU A 11 -0.81 -14.15 26.47
N LYS A 12 -1.47 -15.24 26.06
CA LYS A 12 -1.89 -15.43 24.65
C LYS A 12 -2.85 -14.34 24.19
N LYS A 13 -3.81 -13.97 25.04
CA LYS A 13 -4.77 -12.89 24.75
C LYS A 13 -4.06 -11.54 24.61
N LYS A 14 -3.16 -11.22 25.53
CA LYS A 14 -2.33 -10.00 25.47
C LYS A 14 -1.50 -9.97 24.19
N LEU A 15 -0.81 -11.07 23.86
CA LEU A 15 0.00 -11.19 22.65
C LEU A 15 -0.83 -10.97 21.38
N ASN A 16 -2.03 -11.56 21.30
CA ASN A 16 -2.94 -11.32 20.17
C ASN A 16 -3.39 -9.86 20.06
N SER A 17 -3.66 -9.20 21.19
CA SER A 17 -3.99 -7.78 21.21
C SER A 17 -2.81 -6.92 20.74
N GLU A 18 -1.59 -7.26 21.13
CA GLU A 18 -0.37 -6.56 20.70
C GLU A 18 -0.15 -6.70 19.20
N ARG A 19 -0.32 -7.92 18.65
CA ARG A 19 -0.25 -8.18 17.20
C ARG A 19 -1.23 -7.34 16.39
N GLN A 20 -2.49 -7.28 16.84
CA GLN A 20 -3.51 -6.47 16.18
C GLN A 20 -3.23 -4.98 16.30
N LYS A 21 -2.68 -4.55 17.45
CA LYS A 21 -2.26 -3.16 17.67
C LYS A 21 -1.12 -2.77 16.73
N ALA A 22 -0.10 -3.63 16.56
CA ALA A 22 1.01 -3.37 15.65
C ALA A 22 0.53 -3.12 14.21
N VAL A 23 -0.38 -3.96 13.70
CA VAL A 23 -0.96 -3.78 12.36
C VAL A 23 -1.74 -2.47 12.25
N ARG A 24 -2.57 -2.13 13.24
CA ARG A 24 -3.33 -0.88 13.25
C ARG A 24 -2.42 0.35 13.27
N ASP A 25 -1.39 0.31 14.11
CA ASP A 25 -0.43 1.41 14.24
C ASP A 25 0.41 1.56 12.97
N ALA A 26 0.80 0.45 12.33
CA ALA A 26 1.49 0.45 11.05
C ALA A 26 0.63 1.09 9.95
N TRP A 27 -0.66 0.74 9.86
CA TRP A 27 -1.59 1.39 8.94
C TRP A 27 -1.76 2.89 9.24
N GLY A 28 -1.73 3.28 10.51
CA GLY A 28 -1.72 4.68 10.92
C GLY A 28 -0.48 5.44 10.43
N LYS A 29 0.71 4.82 10.53
CA LYS A 29 1.95 5.36 9.93
C LYS A 29 1.84 5.45 8.41
N GLU A 30 1.27 4.44 7.78
CA GLU A 30 1.09 4.40 6.32
C GLU A 30 0.18 5.50 5.82
N LYS A 31 -0.94 5.73 6.49
CA LYS A 31 -1.84 6.84 6.20
C LYS A 31 -1.13 8.19 6.30
N ALA A 32 -0.26 8.37 7.30
CA ALA A 32 0.53 9.59 7.43
C ALA A 32 1.53 9.77 6.27
N ARG A 33 2.13 8.69 5.76
CA ARG A 33 3.00 8.71 4.57
C ARG A 33 2.21 9.06 3.31
N VAL A 34 1.07 8.40 3.09
CA VAL A 34 0.22 8.63 1.92
C VAL A 34 -0.22 10.09 1.86
N ALA A 35 -0.56 10.69 3.00
CA ALA A 35 -0.89 12.11 3.09
C ALA A 35 0.25 13.05 2.61
N GLN A 36 1.51 12.59 2.63
CA GLN A 36 2.69 13.31 2.15
C GLN A 36 3.11 12.90 0.72
N GLY A 37 2.34 12.06 0.05
CA GLY A 37 2.71 11.55 -1.28
C GLY A 37 3.76 10.43 -1.24
N GLU A 38 3.91 9.77 -0.09
CA GLU A 38 4.85 8.67 0.12
C GLU A 38 4.12 7.37 0.53
N GLY A 39 4.79 6.24 0.42
CA GLY A 39 4.27 4.95 0.85
C GLY A 39 5.35 3.89 0.96
N THR A 40 5.09 2.85 1.73
CA THR A 40 5.91 1.62 1.75
C THR A 40 5.61 0.71 0.55
N ARG A 41 4.48 0.95 -0.12
CA ARG A 41 4.13 0.41 -1.44
C ARG A 41 3.82 1.58 -2.37
N ASP A 42 3.91 1.34 -3.66
CA ASP A 42 3.42 2.27 -4.67
C ASP A 42 1.89 2.14 -4.79
N TRP A 43 1.18 2.75 -3.85
CA TRP A 43 -0.28 2.68 -3.76
C TRP A 43 -0.95 3.36 -4.95
N SER A 44 -1.91 2.68 -5.59
CA SER A 44 -2.73 3.29 -6.64
C SER A 44 -3.56 4.46 -6.09
N PRO A 45 -4.05 5.37 -6.96
CA PRO A 45 -4.97 6.44 -6.55
C PRO A 45 -6.17 5.96 -5.71
N GLU A 46 -6.76 4.83 -6.08
CA GLU A 46 -7.88 4.21 -5.37
C GLU A 46 -7.45 3.71 -3.99
N GLN A 47 -6.32 3.00 -3.91
CA GLN A 47 -5.78 2.50 -2.63
C GLN A 47 -5.36 3.62 -1.70
N GLN A 48 -4.78 4.71 -2.22
CA GLN A 48 -4.48 5.91 -1.43
C GLN A 48 -5.75 6.48 -0.82
N LYS A 49 -6.85 6.53 -1.57
CA LYS A 49 -8.15 6.97 -1.06
C LYS A 49 -8.68 6.03 0.02
N GLU A 50 -8.62 4.72 -0.18
CA GLU A 50 -9.02 3.72 0.83
C GLU A 50 -8.20 3.86 2.13
N ILE A 51 -6.88 4.05 2.02
CA ILE A 51 -6.01 4.29 3.18
C ILE A 51 -6.42 5.58 3.90
N MET A 52 -6.74 6.64 3.16
CA MET A 52 -7.13 7.92 3.73
C MET A 52 -8.53 7.90 4.36
N GLU A 53 -9.47 7.14 3.81
CA GLU A 53 -10.87 7.06 4.30
C GLU A 53 -11.05 5.97 5.36
N ASN A 54 -10.64 4.74 5.05
CA ASN A 54 -10.86 3.53 5.84
C ASN A 54 -9.69 3.22 6.79
N GLY A 55 -8.49 3.72 6.48
CA GLY A 55 -7.28 3.42 7.23
C GLY A 55 -6.55 2.16 6.76
N HIS A 56 -6.93 1.56 5.64
CA HIS A 56 -6.21 0.45 5.00
C HIS A 56 -6.49 0.43 3.49
N ALA A 57 -5.65 -0.26 2.72
CA ALA A 57 -5.95 -0.59 1.32
C ALA A 57 -6.56 -1.99 1.22
N ASP A 58 -7.62 -2.15 0.44
CA ASP A 58 -8.27 -3.44 0.23
C ASP A 58 -7.33 -4.41 -0.53
N GLY A 59 -7.36 -5.68 -0.12
CA GLY A 59 -6.50 -6.72 -0.69
C GLY A 59 -5.08 -6.79 -0.11
N TYR A 60 -4.74 -5.91 0.86
CA TYR A 60 -3.46 -5.91 1.56
C TYR A 60 -3.61 -6.25 3.04
N ASP A 61 -2.75 -7.15 3.52
CA ASP A 61 -2.65 -7.58 4.90
C ASP A 61 -1.35 -7.07 5.54
N GLY A 62 -1.40 -6.79 6.85
CA GLY A 62 -0.21 -6.52 7.65
C GLY A 62 0.52 -7.81 8.04
N HIS A 63 1.58 -8.15 7.32
CA HIS A 63 2.47 -9.27 7.60
C HIS A 63 3.48 -8.92 8.71
N HIS A 64 3.68 -9.81 9.69
CA HIS A 64 4.75 -9.66 10.68
C HIS A 64 6.05 -10.25 10.11
N MET A 65 7.04 -9.40 9.80
CA MET A 65 8.31 -9.80 9.20
C MET A 65 9.13 -10.74 10.11
N LYS A 66 9.19 -10.42 11.41
CA LYS A 66 9.68 -11.30 12.48
C LYS A 66 8.51 -11.99 13.14
N CYS A 67 8.48 -13.32 13.07
CA CYS A 67 7.41 -14.13 13.64
C CYS A 67 7.36 -13.97 15.17
N VAL A 68 6.19 -13.55 15.67
CA VAL A 68 5.94 -13.26 17.08
C VAL A 68 6.13 -14.49 18.00
N SER A 69 6.00 -15.71 17.46
CA SER A 69 6.29 -16.93 18.25
C SER A 69 7.77 -17.08 18.61
N SER A 70 8.66 -16.56 17.76
CA SER A 70 10.11 -16.52 17.99
C SER A 70 10.53 -15.23 18.69
N TYR A 71 9.89 -14.10 18.33
CA TYR A 71 10.23 -12.75 18.75
C TYR A 71 9.03 -12.05 19.41
N PRO A 72 8.57 -12.50 20.60
CA PRO A 72 7.38 -11.96 21.25
C PRO A 72 7.50 -10.47 21.60
N GLU A 73 8.71 -9.97 21.83
CA GLU A 73 8.99 -8.55 22.04
C GLU A 73 8.66 -7.66 20.83
N GLN A 74 8.55 -8.25 19.63
CA GLN A 74 8.15 -7.57 18.40
C GLN A 74 6.63 -7.62 18.14
N ALA A 75 5.84 -8.25 19.03
CA ALA A 75 4.40 -8.43 18.83
C ALA A 75 3.65 -7.11 18.64
N GLY A 76 4.02 -6.09 19.41
CA GLY A 76 3.39 -4.77 19.40
C GLY A 76 4.12 -3.73 18.54
N ASN A 77 5.16 -4.13 17.80
CA ASN A 77 6.01 -3.20 17.06
C ASN A 77 5.45 -2.93 15.65
N PRO A 78 4.96 -1.72 15.33
CA PRO A 78 4.47 -1.39 13.99
C PRO A 78 5.57 -1.44 12.92
N ASP A 79 6.84 -1.25 13.28
CA ASP A 79 7.95 -1.31 12.31
C ASP A 79 8.30 -2.75 11.92
N ASN A 80 7.71 -3.74 12.60
CA ASN A 80 7.78 -5.16 12.23
C ASN A 80 6.67 -5.56 11.24
N ILE A 81 5.88 -4.61 10.77
CA ILE A 81 4.78 -4.85 9.84
C ILE A 81 5.19 -4.48 8.42
N GLN A 82 4.91 -5.36 7.49
CA GLN A 82 5.00 -5.15 6.06
C GLN A 82 3.63 -5.36 5.43
N PHE A 83 3.21 -4.49 4.50
CA PHE A 83 1.97 -4.70 3.75
C PHE A 83 2.20 -5.57 2.52
N LEU A 84 1.49 -6.69 2.47
CA LEU A 84 1.56 -7.68 1.40
C LEU A 84 0.16 -7.99 0.91
N THR A 85 0.02 -8.28 -0.39
CA THR A 85 -1.20 -8.89 -0.91
C THR A 85 -1.39 -10.28 -0.31
N HIS A 86 -2.61 -10.82 -0.39
CA HIS A 86 -2.90 -12.16 0.13
C HIS A 86 -1.94 -13.23 -0.43
N ASP A 87 -1.66 -13.20 -1.73
CA ASP A 87 -0.79 -14.18 -2.38
C ASP A 87 0.69 -13.98 -2.00
N GLU A 88 1.18 -12.74 -1.97
CA GLU A 88 2.53 -12.42 -1.47
C GLU A 88 2.69 -12.87 -0.01
N HIS A 89 1.67 -12.69 0.82
CA HIS A 89 1.69 -13.05 2.23
C HIS A 89 1.74 -14.57 2.42
N ILE A 90 0.81 -15.31 1.79
CA ILE A 90 0.69 -16.76 2.01
C ILE A 90 1.68 -17.55 1.16
N GLN A 91 1.72 -17.31 -0.16
CA GLN A 91 2.56 -18.08 -1.09
C GLN A 91 4.00 -17.57 -1.09
N GLY A 92 4.21 -16.27 -0.91
CA GLY A 92 5.53 -15.66 -0.85
C GLY A 92 6.18 -15.80 0.53
N ALA A 93 5.84 -14.90 1.45
CA ALA A 93 6.49 -14.78 2.76
C ALA A 93 6.39 -16.05 3.60
N HIS A 94 5.23 -16.70 3.58
CA HIS A 94 4.99 -17.97 4.27
C HIS A 94 5.35 -19.22 3.45
N GLN A 95 5.74 -19.08 2.17
CA GLN A 95 6.10 -20.18 1.27
C GLN A 95 5.00 -21.26 1.17
N GLY A 96 3.73 -20.83 1.20
CA GLY A 96 2.55 -21.70 1.19
C GLY A 96 2.20 -22.34 2.54
N ASN A 97 2.99 -22.07 3.60
CA ASN A 97 2.77 -22.62 4.93
C ASN A 97 2.67 -21.51 5.99
N THR A 98 1.46 -21.23 6.47
CA THR A 98 1.19 -20.19 7.48
C THR A 98 1.87 -20.43 8.83
N HIS A 99 2.38 -21.64 9.08
CA HIS A 99 3.18 -21.95 10.26
C HIS A 99 4.68 -21.64 10.10
N THR A 100 5.13 -21.25 8.91
CA THR A 100 6.51 -20.81 8.66
C THR A 100 6.82 -19.61 9.56
N ARG A 101 7.86 -19.75 10.38
CA ARG A 101 8.35 -18.68 11.25
C ARG A 101 9.22 -17.74 10.42
N THR A 102 8.62 -16.67 9.92
CA THR A 102 9.31 -15.62 9.17
C THR A 102 10.33 -14.87 10.04
N ASN A 103 11.43 -14.46 9.42
CA ASN A 103 12.44 -13.56 9.99
C ASN A 103 13.11 -12.77 8.87
N GLY A 104 12.32 -11.97 8.17
CA GLY A 104 12.82 -11.24 7.01
C GLY A 104 11.76 -10.38 6.35
N TYR A 105 12.22 -9.59 5.40
CA TYR A 105 11.42 -8.75 4.53
C TYR A 105 11.07 -9.52 3.25
N TYR A 106 9.82 -9.51 2.81
CA TYR A 106 9.46 -10.07 1.51
C TYR A 106 9.65 -9.03 0.42
N ASN A 107 10.55 -9.23 -0.53
CA ASN A 107 10.74 -8.30 -1.63
C ASN A 107 9.69 -8.58 -2.73
N PRO A 108 8.71 -7.68 -2.96
CA PRO A 108 7.62 -7.93 -3.91
C PRO A 108 8.07 -7.93 -5.38
N ASP A 109 9.17 -7.24 -5.71
CA ASP A 109 9.68 -7.17 -7.07
C ASP A 109 10.39 -8.47 -7.49
N SER A 110 11.18 -9.04 -6.57
CA SER A 110 11.89 -10.30 -6.80
C SER A 110 11.08 -11.54 -6.40
N GLY A 111 10.04 -11.36 -5.59
CA GLY A 111 9.26 -12.43 -4.98
C GLY A 111 10.04 -13.27 -3.96
N GLN A 112 11.14 -12.75 -3.42
CA GLN A 112 12.04 -13.47 -2.50
C GLN A 112 12.00 -12.92 -1.08
N MET A 113 12.30 -13.78 -0.10
CA MET A 113 12.52 -13.36 1.29
C MET A 113 13.97 -12.90 1.50
N GLU A 114 14.13 -11.68 1.96
CA GLU A 114 15.39 -11.11 2.46
C GLU A 114 15.47 -11.33 3.97
N ASN A 115 16.19 -12.37 4.38
CA ASN A 115 16.29 -12.73 5.80
C ASN A 115 17.06 -11.66 6.59
N PHE A 116 16.58 -11.37 7.81
CA PHE A 116 17.28 -10.52 8.74
C PHE A 116 18.46 -11.25 9.38
N ASN A 117 19.58 -10.52 9.55
CA ASN A 117 20.76 -11.03 10.24
C ASN A 117 20.61 -10.80 11.75
N GLY A 118 20.39 -11.87 12.52
CA GLY A 118 20.28 -11.80 13.98
C GLY A 118 19.05 -11.05 14.48
N ASP A 119 19.24 -10.22 15.50
CA ASP A 119 18.15 -9.52 16.20
C ASP A 119 17.68 -8.25 15.50
N GLU A 120 18.48 -7.71 14.57
CA GLU A 120 18.19 -6.46 13.89
C GLU A 120 16.91 -6.56 13.04
N LEU A 121 15.93 -5.73 13.36
CA LEU A 121 14.73 -5.52 12.56
C LEU A 121 15.03 -4.38 11.58
N LYS A 122 14.78 -4.61 10.29
CA LYS A 122 14.81 -3.54 9.29
C LYS A 122 13.38 -3.12 8.98
N PRO A 123 12.96 -1.89 9.36
CA PRO A 123 11.67 -1.37 8.96
C PRO A 123 11.55 -1.31 7.44
N THR A 124 10.32 -1.39 6.93
CA THR A 124 10.08 -1.16 5.49
C THR A 124 10.33 0.32 5.17
N ASP A 125 11.23 0.57 4.22
CA ASP A 125 11.52 1.91 3.72
C ASP A 125 10.28 2.50 3.00
N SER A 126 10.11 3.81 3.11
CA SER A 126 9.11 4.54 2.34
C SER A 126 9.73 5.13 1.09
N GLN A 127 8.96 5.16 0.02
CA GLN A 127 9.28 5.77 -1.26
C GLN A 127 8.20 6.76 -1.68
N SER A 128 8.54 7.69 -2.56
CA SER A 128 7.57 8.58 -3.18
C SER A 128 6.63 7.78 -4.08
N LEU A 129 5.34 8.05 -4.00
CA LEU A 129 4.32 7.42 -4.85
C LEU A 129 4.50 7.88 -6.30
N SER A 130 4.28 6.98 -7.26
CA SER A 130 4.40 7.28 -8.68
C SER A 130 3.25 8.18 -9.18
N GLU A 131 2.06 7.99 -8.60
CA GLU A 131 0.85 8.77 -8.87
C GLU A 131 0.23 9.31 -7.56
N PRO A 132 0.87 10.28 -6.88
CA PRO A 132 0.35 10.80 -5.61
C PRO A 132 -0.97 11.54 -5.84
N CYS A 133 -1.94 11.23 -4.99
CA CYS A 133 -3.23 11.92 -4.88
C CYS A 133 -3.29 12.89 -3.69
N TYR A 134 -2.31 12.80 -2.79
CA TYR A 134 -2.18 13.67 -1.63
C TYR A 134 -0.76 14.20 -1.52
N GLU A 135 -0.61 15.44 -1.08
CA GLU A 135 0.68 16.06 -0.78
C GLU A 135 0.48 17.06 0.36
N ASN A 136 1.38 17.07 1.35
CA ASN A 136 1.27 17.94 2.53
C ASN A 136 -0.09 17.86 3.28
N GLY A 137 -0.77 16.71 3.21
CA GLY A 137 -2.08 16.49 3.82
C GLY A 137 -3.28 16.97 3.01
N GLU A 138 -3.07 17.53 1.83
CA GLU A 138 -4.13 18.01 0.94
C GLU A 138 -4.32 17.08 -0.26
N TYR A 139 -5.57 16.93 -0.72
CA TYR A 139 -5.86 16.20 -1.95
C TYR A 139 -5.45 17.04 -3.16
N ILE A 140 -4.57 16.50 -4.01
CA ILE A 140 -4.11 17.18 -5.22
C ILE A 140 -4.90 16.70 -6.43
N THR A 141 -5.30 17.65 -7.28
CA THR A 141 -6.04 17.31 -8.49
C THR A 141 -5.15 16.60 -9.51
N LYS A 142 -5.75 15.83 -10.42
CA LYS A 142 -5.01 15.15 -11.49
C LYS A 142 -4.07 16.10 -12.25
N THR A 143 -4.51 17.33 -12.54
CA THR A 143 -3.69 18.37 -13.18
C THR A 143 -2.48 18.79 -12.34
N GLN A 144 -2.66 18.92 -11.01
CA GLN A 144 -1.58 19.24 -10.08
C GLN A 144 -0.60 18.06 -9.95
N SER A 145 -1.11 16.83 -9.88
CA SER A 145 -0.29 15.61 -9.85
C SER A 145 0.62 15.49 -11.07
N VAL A 146 0.14 15.74 -12.30
CA VAL A 146 1.00 15.72 -13.51
C VAL A 146 2.07 16.82 -13.47
N SER A 147 1.73 18.00 -12.94
CA SER A 147 2.69 19.09 -12.82
C SER A 147 3.76 18.83 -11.75
N ALA A 148 3.38 18.20 -10.63
CA ALA A 148 4.27 17.77 -9.57
C ALA A 148 5.21 16.66 -10.07
N PHE A 149 4.67 15.67 -10.80
CA PHE A 149 5.48 14.63 -11.45
C PHE A 149 6.51 15.26 -12.40
N LYS A 150 6.08 16.17 -13.29
CA LYS A 150 6.98 16.90 -14.21
C LYS A 150 8.03 17.73 -13.50
N ALA A 151 7.70 18.35 -12.36
CA ALA A 151 8.66 19.09 -11.56
C ALA A 151 9.68 18.17 -10.90
N SER A 152 9.24 17.01 -10.40
CA SER A 152 10.09 15.98 -9.80
C SER A 152 11.10 15.40 -10.81
N VAL A 153 10.65 14.97 -12.00
CA VAL A 153 11.58 14.48 -13.05
C VAL A 153 12.56 15.54 -13.56
N LYS A 154 12.18 16.83 -13.51
CA LYS A 154 13.09 17.92 -13.89
C LYS A 154 14.18 18.15 -12.85
N SER A 155 13.94 17.80 -11.58
CA SER A 155 14.91 17.92 -10.49
C SER A 155 15.91 16.75 -10.44
N THR A 156 15.57 15.58 -10.98
CA THR A 156 16.42 14.38 -10.94
C THR A 156 17.39 14.25 -12.13
N GLY A 157 17.37 15.18 -13.09
CA GLY A 157 18.38 15.27 -14.15
C GLY A 157 18.44 14.07 -15.11
N GLN A 158 17.43 13.20 -15.09
CA GLN A 158 17.36 12.03 -15.96
C GLN A 158 16.42 12.32 -17.14
N GLU A 159 17.03 12.62 -18.29
CA GLU A 159 16.32 12.81 -19.57
C GLU A 159 15.40 11.60 -19.87
N PRO A 160 14.13 11.80 -20.25
CA PRO A 160 13.24 10.70 -20.58
C PRO A 160 13.67 10.05 -21.90
N SER A 161 14.10 8.78 -21.82
CA SER A 161 14.36 7.97 -23.00
C SER A 161 13.09 7.78 -23.83
N SER A 162 13.22 8.00 -25.13
CA SER A 162 12.28 7.84 -26.24
C SER A 162 11.27 6.68 -26.11
N THR A 163 10.11 6.91 -25.48
CA THR A 163 8.86 6.17 -25.80
C THR A 163 7.62 7.05 -25.56
N ALA A 164 7.69 8.33 -25.96
CA ALA A 164 6.60 9.30 -25.81
C ALA A 164 5.70 9.39 -27.07
N HIS A 165 5.43 8.26 -27.75
CA HIS A 165 4.55 8.24 -28.92
C HIS A 165 3.24 7.46 -28.74
N ASP A 166 3.10 6.61 -27.72
CA ASP A 166 1.91 5.76 -27.62
C ASP A 166 0.83 6.23 -26.62
N PHE A 167 1.12 7.18 -25.72
CA PHE A 167 0.12 7.61 -24.72
C PHE A 167 -0.86 8.68 -25.24
N ASN A 168 -0.44 9.53 -26.18
CA ASN A 168 -1.24 10.64 -26.69
C ASN A 168 -2.37 10.21 -27.64
N ALA A 169 -2.35 8.97 -28.11
CA ALA A 169 -3.39 8.42 -28.98
C ALA A 169 -4.64 7.94 -28.20
N SER A 170 -4.51 7.61 -26.91
CA SER A 170 -5.61 7.08 -26.08
C SER A 170 -6.59 8.18 -25.61
N ILE A 171 -6.09 9.40 -25.40
CA ILE A 171 -6.88 10.55 -24.90
C ILE A 171 -7.96 11.00 -25.90
N LYS A 172 -7.76 10.82 -27.21
CA LYS A 172 -8.74 11.27 -28.23
C LYS A 172 -10.00 10.41 -28.30
N ASN A 173 -9.96 9.17 -27.81
CA ASN A 173 -11.11 8.27 -27.91
C ASN A 173 -12.06 8.36 -26.72
N HIS A 174 -11.63 8.89 -25.56
CA HIS A 174 -12.51 8.95 -24.38
C HIS A 174 -13.37 10.22 -24.31
N ALA A 175 -12.85 11.36 -24.78
CA ALA A 175 -13.58 12.64 -24.79
C ALA A 175 -14.81 12.64 -25.72
N ALA A 176 -14.87 11.74 -26.72
CA ALA A 176 -16.01 11.62 -27.63
C ALA A 176 -17.17 10.76 -27.07
N ALA A 177 -16.94 9.99 -26.00
CA ALA A 177 -17.95 9.09 -25.43
C ALA A 177 -18.87 9.82 -24.43
N GLU A 178 -18.36 10.81 -23.69
CA GLU A 178 -19.13 11.53 -22.67
C GLU A 178 -20.06 12.61 -23.27
N GLU A 179 -19.70 13.20 -24.43
CA GLU A 179 -20.58 14.17 -25.10
C GLU A 179 -21.83 13.50 -25.73
N ARG A 180 -21.76 12.20 -26.04
CA ARG A 180 -22.91 11.44 -26.58
C ARG A 180 -23.88 10.95 -25.49
N ALA A 181 -23.41 10.75 -24.26
CA ALA A 181 -24.27 10.36 -23.15
C ALA A 181 -25.16 11.54 -22.68
N SER A 182 -24.58 12.74 -22.57
CA SER A 182 -25.29 13.95 -22.13
C SER A 182 -26.37 14.43 -23.11
N ALA A 183 -26.21 14.20 -24.42
CA ALA A 183 -27.23 14.58 -25.41
C ALA A 183 -28.47 13.67 -25.40
N SER A 184 -28.37 12.46 -24.83
CA SER A 184 -29.47 11.49 -24.77
C SER A 184 -30.44 11.71 -23.61
N GLU A 185 -30.01 12.40 -22.54
CA GLU A 185 -30.86 12.70 -21.38
C GLU A 185 -31.70 13.98 -21.56
N GLN A 186 -31.20 14.96 -22.32
CA GLN A 186 -31.97 16.18 -22.61
C GLN A 186 -33.19 15.96 -23.53
N THR A 187 -33.20 14.90 -24.35
CA THR A 187 -34.34 14.61 -25.25
C THR A 187 -35.45 13.81 -24.57
N ARG A 188 -35.20 13.14 -23.43
CA ARG A 188 -36.23 12.40 -22.68
C ARG A 188 -37.08 13.30 -21.78
N SER A 189 -36.53 14.40 -21.27
CA SER A 189 -37.27 15.32 -20.39
C SER A 189 -38.32 16.17 -21.14
N ALA A 190 -38.23 16.31 -22.47
CA ALA A 190 -39.16 17.11 -23.25
C ALA A 190 -40.43 16.35 -23.71
N ALA A 191 -40.46 15.02 -23.58
CA ALA A 191 -41.59 14.19 -24.04
C ALA A 191 -42.62 13.86 -22.94
N VAL A 192 -42.35 14.22 -21.68
CA VAL A 192 -43.22 13.97 -20.52
C VAL A 192 -43.70 15.30 -19.93
N SER A 193 -44.29 16.18 -20.74
CA SER A 193 -44.97 17.41 -20.28
C SER A 193 -45.94 18.00 -21.32
N ARG A 194 -46.62 17.14 -22.09
CA ARG A 194 -47.79 17.53 -22.89
C ARG A 194 -48.88 16.47 -22.79
#